data_AF-A0A3C0M7Q8-F1
#
_entry.id   AF-A0A3C0M7Q8-F1
#
_cell.length_a   1.000
_cell.length_b   1.000
_cell.length_c   1.000
_cell.angle_alpha   90.00
_cell.angle_beta   90.00
_cell.angle_gamma   90.00
#
_symmetry.space_group_name_H-M   'P 1'
#
loop_
_entity.id
_entity.type
_entity.pdbx_description
1 polymer ?
#
loop_
_entity_poly.entity_id
_entity_poly.type
_entity_poly.pdbx_seq_one_letter_code
_entity_poly.pdbx_strand_id
1 'polypeptide(L)' 'HKRAFDGDQGPNTGGMGTYSPAPVFTPDHEAFTMARIVRPTLSAMAAMGAPFRGILFVGLMIGPEGPKLIEFNARFG' A
#
# COMPACT_ATOMS: atom_id res chain seq x y z
N HIS A 1 -3.93 -6.96 -9.31
CA HIS A 1 -3.20 -7.93 -10.14
C HIS A 1 -2.18 -7.23 -11.01
N LYS A 2 -0.88 -7.61 -10.94
CA LYS A 2 0.22 -6.98 -11.71
C LYS A 2 0.78 -7.90 -12.81
N ARG A 3 0.28 -9.11 -12.99
CA ARG A 3 0.80 -10.10 -13.94
C ARG A 3 -0.03 -10.11 -15.21
N ALA A 4 0.63 -10.19 -16.36
CA ALA A 4 -0.01 -10.02 -17.67
C ALA A 4 -1.02 -11.11 -18.03
N PHE A 5 -0.86 -12.32 -17.48
CA PHE A 5 -1.68 -13.49 -17.81
C PHE A 5 -2.34 -14.08 -16.57
N ASP A 6 -3.37 -14.91 -16.80
CA ASP A 6 -4.11 -15.62 -15.76
C ASP A 6 -3.20 -16.46 -14.85
N GLY A 7 -3.63 -16.64 -13.60
CA GLY A 7 -2.86 -17.38 -12.60
C GLY A 7 -1.57 -16.67 -12.16
N ASP A 8 -1.55 -15.34 -12.25
CA ASP A 8 -0.41 -14.49 -11.91
C ASP A 8 0.89 -14.84 -12.67
N GLN A 9 0.76 -15.20 -13.97
CA GLN A 9 1.89 -15.55 -14.84
C GLN A 9 2.33 -14.41 -15.79
N GLY A 10 3.51 -14.56 -16.38
CA GLY A 10 4.07 -13.61 -17.34
C GLY A 10 4.77 -12.40 -16.71
N PRO A 11 5.17 -11.39 -17.52
CA PRO A 11 5.88 -10.22 -17.03
C PRO A 11 5.03 -9.37 -16.09
N ASN A 12 5.70 -8.54 -15.28
CA ASN A 12 5.02 -7.51 -14.48
C ASN A 12 4.48 -6.41 -15.41
N THR A 13 3.29 -5.90 -15.09
CA THR A 13 2.62 -4.77 -15.72
C THR A 13 2.36 -3.67 -14.69
N GLY A 14 1.84 -2.52 -15.13
CA GLY A 14 1.38 -1.45 -14.23
C GLY A 14 0.14 -1.83 -13.41
N GLY A 15 -0.63 -2.84 -13.84
CA GLY A 15 -1.87 -3.29 -13.23
C GLY A 15 -2.85 -3.81 -14.29
N MET A 16 -3.29 -5.06 -14.16
CA MET A 16 -4.29 -5.68 -15.05
C MET A 16 -5.72 -5.58 -14.53
N GLY A 17 -5.87 -5.26 -13.25
CA GLY A 17 -7.19 -5.18 -12.61
C GLY A 17 -7.07 -5.09 -11.10
N THR A 18 -8.09 -4.48 -10.48
CA THR A 18 -8.22 -4.31 -9.03
C THR A 18 -9.70 -4.38 -8.64
N TYR A 19 -9.97 -4.59 -7.35
CA TYR A 19 -11.30 -4.58 -6.78
C TYR A 19 -11.27 -3.98 -5.38
N SER A 20 -12.42 -3.50 -4.91
CA SER A 20 -12.58 -2.92 -3.59
C SER A 20 -13.99 -3.20 -3.05
N PRO A 21 -14.16 -3.51 -1.74
CA PRO A 21 -13.10 -3.75 -0.77
C PRO A 21 -12.37 -5.08 -1.02
N ALA A 22 -11.13 -5.18 -0.55
CA ALA A 22 -10.36 -6.42 -0.61
C ALA A 22 -10.47 -7.16 0.74
N PRO A 23 -11.11 -8.35 0.82
CA PRO A 23 -11.31 -9.07 2.08
C PRO A 23 -10.02 -9.42 2.84
N VAL A 24 -8.88 -9.49 2.13
CA VAL A 24 -7.55 -9.71 2.72
C VAL A 24 -7.09 -8.53 3.60
N PHE A 25 -7.64 -7.34 3.39
CA PHE A 25 -7.34 -6.14 4.18
C PHE A 25 -8.42 -5.94 5.25
N THR A 26 -8.24 -6.63 6.37
CA THR A 26 -9.16 -6.61 7.51
C THR A 26 -9.07 -5.29 8.29
N PRO A 27 -10.06 -4.97 9.16
CA PRO A 27 -9.99 -3.80 10.04
C PRO A 27 -8.74 -3.78 10.94
N ASP A 28 -8.26 -4.94 11.39
CA ASP A 28 -7.03 -5.04 12.20
C ASP A 28 -5.78 -4.71 11.36
N HIS A 29 -5.75 -5.14 10.10
CA HIS A 29 -4.69 -4.76 9.16
C HIS A 29 -4.71 -3.25 8.88
N GLU A 30 -5.89 -2.65 8.75
CA GLU A 30 -6.04 -1.21 8.58
C GLU A 30 -5.53 -0.44 9.79
N ALA A 31 -5.96 -0.82 11.00
CA ALA A 31 -5.53 -0.20 12.25
C ALA A 31 -4.00 -0.29 12.43
N PHE A 32 -3.43 -1.48 12.18
CA PHE A 32 -1.97 -1.68 12.20
C PHE A 32 -1.26 -0.78 11.19
N THR A 33 -1.72 -0.78 9.94
CA THR A 33 -1.13 0.02 8.85
C THR A 33 -1.14 1.50 9.19
N MET A 34 -2.25 2.02 9.71
CA MET A 34 -2.36 3.42 10.08
C MET A 34 -1.43 3.79 11.23
N ALA A 35 -1.35 2.95 12.25
CA ALA A 35 -0.54 3.22 13.44
C ALA A 35 0.96 3.04 13.21
N ARG A 36 1.37 2.06 12.39
CA ARG A 36 2.78 1.66 12.23
C ARG A 36 3.44 2.15 10.96
N ILE A 37 2.66 2.47 9.92
CA ILE A 37 3.19 2.87 8.61
C ILE A 37 2.77 4.30 8.29
N VAL A 38 1.47 4.58 8.14
CA VAL A 38 0.99 5.86 7.58
C VAL A 38 1.29 7.04 8.50
N ARG A 39 0.83 7.00 9.75
CA ARG A 39 1.00 8.14 10.68
C ARG A 39 2.48 8.43 10.96
N PRO A 40 3.35 7.44 11.28
CA PRO A 40 4.77 7.70 11.49
C PRO A 40 5.47 8.29 10.27
N THR A 41 5.17 7.80 9.05
CA THR A 41 5.74 8.35 7.82
C THR A 41 5.37 9.82 7.63
N LEU A 42 4.09 10.18 7.78
CA LEU A 42 3.66 11.57 7.64
C LEU A 42 4.26 12.48 8.72
N SER A 43 4.35 12.01 9.97
CA SER A 43 5.01 12.74 11.05
C SER A 43 6.50 12.97 10.76
N ALA A 44 7.22 11.96 10.27
CA ALA A 44 8.63 12.08 9.91
C ALA A 44 8.84 13.06 8.75
N MET A 45 8.01 12.98 7.71
CA MET A 45 8.05 13.92 6.58
C MET A 45 7.85 15.38 7.02
N ALA A 46 6.87 15.62 7.90
CA ALA A 46 6.65 16.94 8.47
C ALA A 46 7.84 17.42 9.31
N ALA A 47 8.43 16.55 10.14
CA ALA A 47 9.60 16.87 10.96
C ALA A 47 10.86 17.19 10.11
N MET A 48 10.98 16.60 8.93
CA MET A 48 12.05 16.90 7.95
C MET A 48 11.81 18.18 7.15
N GLY A 49 10.73 18.94 7.41
CA GLY A 49 10.39 20.14 6.65
C GLY A 49 9.78 19.86 5.27
N ALA A 50 9.36 18.61 5.03
CA ALA A 50 8.72 18.18 3.79
C ALA A 50 7.30 17.66 4.04
N PRO A 51 6.38 18.49 4.61
CA PRO A 51 5.02 18.03 4.91
C PRO A 51 4.30 17.57 3.64
N PHE A 52 3.74 16.36 3.68
CA PHE A 52 3.04 15.79 2.54
C PHE A 52 1.58 16.27 2.47
N ARG A 53 1.16 16.72 1.30
CA ARG A 53 -0.25 17.05 0.99
C ARG A 53 -0.62 16.43 -0.35
N GLY A 54 -1.61 15.55 -0.36
CA GLY A 54 -2.02 14.82 -1.55
C GLY A 54 -2.50 13.43 -1.19
N ILE A 55 -2.27 12.46 -2.09
CA ILE A 55 -2.66 11.07 -1.91
C ILE A 55 -1.41 10.24 -1.71
N LEU A 56 -1.29 9.62 -0.54
CA LEU A 56 -0.26 8.65 -0.25
C LEU A 56 -0.83 7.25 -0.48
N PHE A 57 -0.51 6.66 -1.62
CA PHE A 57 -0.87 5.28 -1.93
C PHE A 57 0.19 4.33 -1.37
N VAL A 58 -0.24 3.45 -0.46
CA VAL A 58 0.63 2.56 0.31
C VAL A 58 0.54 1.14 -0.27
N GLY A 59 1.59 0.71 -0.96
CA GLY A 59 1.70 -0.64 -1.50
C GLY A 59 2.09 -1.61 -0.39
N LEU A 60 1.18 -2.52 -0.03
CA LEU A 60 1.37 -3.49 1.04
C LEU A 60 1.48 -4.92 0.51
N MET A 61 2.27 -5.74 1.21
CA MET A 61 2.19 -7.19 1.18
C MET A 61 1.53 -7.65 2.47
N ILE A 62 0.42 -8.38 2.38
CA ILE A 62 -0.22 -9.01 3.53
C ILE A 62 0.28 -10.45 3.61
N GLY A 63 1.02 -10.78 4.67
CA GLY A 63 1.55 -12.12 4.92
C GLY A 63 1.19 -12.65 6.31
N PRO A 64 1.72 -13.82 6.70
CA PRO A 64 1.42 -14.43 8.01
C PRO A 64 1.80 -13.57 9.22
N GLU A 65 2.78 -12.68 9.06
CA GLU A 65 3.21 -11.73 10.10
C GLU A 65 2.46 -10.39 10.06
N GLY A 66 1.44 -10.27 9.20
CA GLY A 66 0.67 -9.04 9.01
C GLY A 66 1.17 -8.15 7.85
N PRO A 67 0.71 -6.89 7.80
CA PRO A 67 1.03 -5.97 6.70
C PRO A 67 2.50 -5.54 6.70
N LYS A 68 3.15 -5.65 5.54
CA LYS A 68 4.52 -5.15 5.30
C LYS A 68 4.49 -4.13 4.15
N LEU A 69 5.14 -2.98 4.36
CA LEU A 69 5.30 -1.96 3.33
C LEU A 69 6.23 -2.47 2.21
N ILE A 70 5.78 -2.38 0.97
CA ILE A 70 6.61 -2.59 -0.23
C ILE A 70 7.09 -1.23 -0.76
N GLU A 71 6.15 -0.32 -1.00
CA GLU A 71 6.42 0.95 -1.68
C GLU A 71 5.41 2.03 -1.29
N PHE A 72 5.84 3.29 -1.44
CA PHE A 72 4.95 4.45 -1.41
C PHE A 72 4.81 5.04 -2.81
N ASN A 73 3.60 5.50 -3.13
CA ASN A 73 3.34 6.30 -4.32
C ASN A 73 2.67 7.62 -3.89
N ALA A 74 3.14 8.74 -4.43
CA ALA A 74 2.67 10.09 -4.08
C ALA A 74 1.46 10.55 -4.93
N ARG A 75 0.64 9.60 -5.39
CA ARG A 75 -0.51 9.80 -6.29
C ARG A 75 -1.48 8.61 -6.17
N PHE A 76 -2.64 8.69 -6.82
CA PHE A 76 -3.55 7.54 -6.95
C PHE A 76 -2.87 6.35 -7.62
N GLY A 77 -3.18 5.12 -7.16
CA GLY A 77 -2.64 3.85 -7.64
C GLY A 77 -2.84 3.60 -9.12
#